data_AF-X1VSL9-F1
#
_entry.id   AF-X1VSL9-F1
#
_cell.length_a   1.000
_cell.length_b   1.000
_cell.length_c   1.000
_cell.angle_alpha   90.00
_cell.angle_beta   90.00
_cell.angle_gamma   90.00
#
_symmetry.space_group_name_H-M   'P 1'
#
loop_
_entity.id
_entity.type
_entity.pdbx_description
1 polymer ?
#
loop_
_entity_poly.entity_id
_entity_poly.type
_entity_poly.pdbx_seq_one_letter_code
_entity_poly.pdbx_strand_id
1 'polypeptide(L)'
;EIIGNSSLSFIHPDDKNIMREFREWSNKGIPTPKMYQLRYLKKDGGLVPVEISASHTMWHGKLAHLVTIRDITERKKAEQEKGDLAAKAEMSSRLASIGEMAAGIAHEINNPLTSVVGFSRLLMRKEIPEDIKADLEIITDGAKRTSEIVRRLLTFARQLKPERTELNINKLVLDTMALRNYEMVSGNIITTTDLAEHLPRLWADGGQLQQVFLNLIINAENAMIAAHGKGKLQVKSEMAG
;
A
#
# COMPACT_ATOMS: atom_id res chain seq x y z
N GLU A 1 -10.48 36.09 -29.83
CA GLU A 1 -9.06 35.72 -29.56
C GLU A 1 -8.56 34.49 -30.32
N ILE A 2 -9.43 33.57 -30.80
CA ILE A 2 -8.98 32.35 -31.53
C ILE A 2 -9.02 32.52 -33.06
N ILE A 3 -9.98 33.29 -33.59
CA ILE A 3 -10.13 33.53 -35.04
C ILE A 3 -8.94 34.34 -35.55
N GLY A 4 -8.34 33.88 -36.66
CA GLY A 4 -7.17 34.52 -37.29
C GLY A 4 -5.81 34.06 -36.75
N ASN A 5 -5.80 33.32 -35.64
CA ASN A 5 -4.57 32.77 -35.07
C ASN A 5 -4.26 31.36 -35.59
N SER A 6 -2.97 31.05 -35.67
CA SER A 6 -2.51 29.72 -36.06
C SER A 6 -2.91 28.69 -34.99
N SER A 7 -3.51 27.58 -35.40
CA SER A 7 -3.85 26.47 -34.49
C SER A 7 -2.63 25.89 -33.77
N LEU A 8 -1.42 26.02 -34.34
CA LEU A 8 -0.15 25.61 -33.73
C LEU A 8 0.23 26.44 -32.49
N SER A 9 -0.37 27.62 -32.29
CA SER A 9 -0.10 28.46 -31.12
C SER A 9 -0.65 27.87 -29.82
N PHE A 10 -1.62 26.96 -29.93
CA PHE A 10 -2.29 26.32 -28.79
C PHE A 10 -1.80 24.88 -28.55
N ILE A 11 -0.75 24.42 -29.23
CA ILE A 11 -0.20 23.08 -29.08
C ILE A 11 1.14 23.16 -28.36
N HIS A 12 1.38 22.21 -27.44
CA HIS A 12 2.66 22.07 -26.75
C HIS A 12 3.83 22.02 -27.76
N PRO A 13 4.97 22.70 -27.52
CA PRO A 13 6.09 22.77 -28.45
C PRO A 13 6.53 21.43 -29.04
N ASP A 14 6.70 20.41 -28.19
CA ASP A 14 7.10 19.05 -28.60
C ASP A 14 6.10 18.38 -29.55
N ASP A 15 4.82 18.74 -29.45
CA ASP A 15 3.73 18.10 -30.19
C ASP A 15 3.45 18.84 -31.53
N LYS A 16 4.12 19.98 -31.79
CA LYS A 16 3.93 20.80 -33.01
C LYS A 16 4.38 20.09 -34.28
N ASN A 17 5.39 19.24 -34.20
CA ASN A 17 5.90 18.50 -35.37
C ASN A 17 4.86 17.49 -35.87
N ILE A 18 4.18 16.78 -34.97
CA ILE A 18 3.10 15.86 -35.31
C ILE A 18 2.01 16.58 -36.13
N MET A 19 1.69 17.82 -35.74
CA MET A 19 0.65 18.59 -36.42
C MET A 19 1.11 19.21 -37.76
N ARG A 20 2.42 19.48 -37.92
CA ARG A 20 3.00 19.89 -39.20
C ARG A 20 2.99 18.75 -40.21
N GLU A 21 3.47 17.56 -39.81
CA GLU A 21 3.46 16.36 -40.64
C GLU A 21 2.05 16.00 -41.09
N PHE A 22 1.07 16.08 -40.18
CA PHE A 22 -0.33 15.86 -40.51
C PHE A 22 -0.84 16.82 -41.59
N ARG A 23 -0.56 18.12 -41.44
CA ARG A 23 -0.99 19.13 -42.42
C ARG A 23 -0.40 18.85 -43.79
N GLU A 24 0.87 18.43 -43.85
CA GLU A 24 1.53 18.08 -45.10
C GLU A 24 0.94 16.84 -45.76
N TRP A 25 0.69 15.76 -44.99
CA TRP A 25 0.05 14.55 -45.52
C TRP A 25 -1.38 14.81 -45.98
N SER A 26 -2.15 15.55 -45.20
CA SER A 26 -3.52 15.97 -45.52
C SER A 26 -3.56 16.76 -46.84
N ASN A 27 -2.65 17.72 -47.03
CA ASN A 27 -2.56 18.51 -48.27
C ASN A 27 -2.13 17.69 -49.49
N LYS A 28 -1.36 16.61 -49.28
CA LYS A 28 -0.92 15.68 -50.32
C LYS A 28 -1.95 14.59 -50.63
N GLY A 29 -3.11 14.59 -49.98
CA GLY A 29 -4.14 13.55 -50.13
C GLY A 29 -3.72 12.19 -49.58
N ILE A 30 -2.69 12.14 -48.73
CA ILE A 30 -2.20 10.91 -48.12
C ILE A 30 -3.16 10.53 -46.98
N PRO A 31 -3.60 9.25 -46.88
CA PRO A 31 -4.43 8.81 -45.76
C PRO A 31 -3.72 9.04 -44.43
N THR A 32 -4.35 9.80 -43.54
CA THR A 32 -3.86 10.06 -42.19
C THR A 32 -4.68 9.27 -41.16
N PRO A 33 -4.09 8.85 -40.03
CA PRO A 33 -4.83 8.35 -38.89
C PRO A 33 -6.03 9.26 -38.54
N LYS A 34 -7.17 8.63 -38.24
CA LYS A 34 -8.43 9.36 -37.97
C LYS A 34 -8.39 10.20 -36.70
N MET A 35 -7.53 9.87 -35.74
CA MET A 35 -7.44 10.51 -34.42
C MET A 35 -6.01 10.50 -33.90
N TYR A 36 -5.63 11.57 -33.19
CA TYR A 36 -4.34 11.72 -32.51
C TYR A 36 -4.52 12.33 -31.13
N GLN A 37 -3.63 12.01 -30.21
CA GLN A 37 -3.61 12.64 -28.89
C GLN A 37 -2.43 13.60 -28.79
N LEU A 38 -2.68 14.82 -28.34
CA LEU A 38 -1.69 15.90 -28.22
C LEU A 38 -1.94 16.67 -26.92
N ARG A 39 -0.97 17.49 -26.50
CA ARG A 39 -1.11 18.41 -25.37
C ARG A 39 -1.49 19.79 -25.89
N TYR A 40 -2.65 20.26 -25.48
CA TYR A 40 -3.17 21.59 -25.77
C TYR A 40 -2.83 22.56 -24.64
N LEU A 41 -2.41 23.76 -25.01
CA LEU A 41 -2.11 24.86 -24.10
C LEU A 41 -3.37 25.71 -23.90
N LYS A 42 -3.85 25.79 -22.67
CA LYS A 42 -4.95 26.66 -22.26
C LYS A 42 -4.49 28.13 -22.18
N LYS A 43 -5.46 29.06 -22.14
CA LYS A 43 -5.20 30.49 -21.98
C LYS A 43 -4.48 30.83 -20.66
N ASP A 44 -4.70 30.02 -19.62
CA ASP A 44 -4.05 30.14 -18.30
C ASP A 44 -2.64 29.51 -18.26
N GLY A 45 -2.15 28.96 -19.37
CA GLY A 45 -0.88 28.23 -19.45
C GLY A 45 -0.95 26.76 -19.04
N GLY A 46 -2.10 26.27 -18.57
CA GLY A 46 -2.30 24.87 -18.23
C GLY A 46 -2.28 23.95 -19.46
N LEU A 47 -1.86 22.70 -19.28
CA LEU A 47 -1.88 21.69 -20.32
C LEU A 47 -3.08 20.77 -20.16
N VAL A 48 -3.78 20.47 -21.26
CA VAL A 48 -4.78 19.41 -21.31
C VAL A 48 -4.49 18.44 -22.44
N PRO A 49 -4.60 17.13 -22.19
CA PRO A 49 -4.57 16.15 -23.26
C PRO A 49 -5.84 16.29 -24.09
N VAL A 50 -5.67 16.39 -25.40
CA VAL A 50 -6.77 16.46 -26.34
C VAL A 50 -6.62 15.37 -27.39
N GLU A 51 -7.75 14.83 -27.83
CA GLU A 51 -7.87 13.99 -29.00
C GLU A 51 -8.33 14.87 -30.17
N ILE A 52 -7.55 14.90 -31.25
CA ILE A 52 -7.82 15.69 -32.43
C ILE A 52 -8.10 14.77 -33.61
N SER A 53 -9.20 15.04 -34.32
CA SER A 53 -9.50 14.49 -35.63
C SER A 53 -9.70 15.62 -36.63
N ALA A 54 -9.29 15.39 -37.88
CA ALA A 54 -9.47 16.37 -38.94
C ALA A 54 -9.89 15.71 -40.24
N SER A 55 -10.80 16.36 -40.95
CA SER A 55 -11.30 15.95 -42.25
C SER A 55 -11.38 17.14 -43.19
N HIS A 56 -11.40 16.88 -44.49
CA HIS A 56 -11.67 17.91 -45.48
C HIS A 56 -13.17 18.06 -45.72
N THR A 57 -13.62 19.28 -45.90
CA THR A 57 -14.99 19.60 -46.28
C THR A 57 -15.01 20.79 -47.25
N MET A 58 -16.12 20.99 -47.95
CA MET A 58 -16.31 22.17 -48.79
C MET A 58 -17.10 23.22 -48.01
N TRP A 59 -16.55 24.44 -47.91
CA TRP A 59 -17.18 25.58 -47.25
C TRP A 59 -17.20 26.77 -48.21
N HIS A 60 -18.40 27.24 -48.58
CA HIS A 60 -18.61 28.28 -49.61
C HIS A 60 -17.79 28.05 -50.91
N GLY A 61 -17.77 26.81 -51.40
CA GLY A 61 -17.06 26.47 -52.65
C GLY A 61 -15.53 26.42 -52.53
N LYS A 62 -14.97 26.54 -51.33
CA LYS A 62 -13.54 26.38 -51.05
C LYS A 62 -13.28 25.15 -50.20
N LEU A 63 -12.15 24.49 -50.43
CA LEU A 63 -11.68 23.40 -49.59
C LEU A 63 -11.36 23.95 -48.19
N ALA A 64 -11.93 23.33 -47.16
CA ALA A 64 -11.75 23.69 -45.77
C ALA A 64 -11.39 22.45 -44.94
N HIS A 65 -10.71 22.67 -43.82
CA HIS A 65 -10.45 21.61 -42.84
C HIS A 65 -11.46 21.73 -41.71
N LEU A 66 -12.20 20.65 -41.45
CA LEU A 66 -13.01 20.48 -40.25
C LEU A 66 -12.16 19.76 -39.21
N VAL A 67 -11.89 20.41 -38.08
CA VAL A 67 -11.09 19.85 -36.98
C VAL A 67 -11.96 19.71 -35.75
N THR A 68 -12.01 18.53 -35.16
CA THR A 68 -12.66 18.28 -33.86
C THR A 68 -11.57 18.10 -32.83
N ILE A 69 -11.69 18.81 -31.70
CA ILE A 69 -10.79 18.71 -30.56
C ILE A 69 -11.64 18.27 -29.37
N ARG A 70 -11.28 17.14 -28.77
CA ARG A 70 -11.96 16.60 -27.59
C ARG A 70 -10.97 16.58 -26.43
N ASP A 71 -11.32 17.24 -25.33
CA ASP A 71 -10.59 17.08 -24.08
C ASP A 71 -10.74 15.63 -23.58
N ILE A 72 -9.62 14.94 -23.34
CA ILE A 72 -9.58 13.55 -22.87
C ILE A 72 -9.00 13.43 -21.46
N THR A 73 -8.99 14.52 -20.68
CA THR A 73 -8.47 14.54 -19.32
C THR A 73 -9.13 13.47 -18.45
N GLU A 74 -10.46 13.45 -18.41
CA GLU A 74 -11.22 12.48 -17.60
C GLU A 74 -11.03 11.05 -18.09
N ARG A 75 -10.92 10.83 -19.41
CA ARG A 75 -10.61 9.50 -19.97
C ARG A 75 -9.23 9.01 -19.52
N LYS A 76 -8.20 9.85 -19.61
CA LYS A 76 -6.84 9.49 -19.20
C LYS A 76 -6.73 9.23 -17.69
N LYS A 77 -7.41 10.04 -16.87
CA LYS A 77 -7.49 9.79 -15.42
C LYS A 77 -8.13 8.43 -15.14
N ALA A 78 -9.28 8.13 -15.75
CA ALA A 78 -9.96 6.86 -15.56
C ALA A 78 -9.12 5.66 -16.06
N GLU A 79 -8.41 5.80 -17.18
CA GLU A 79 -7.49 4.77 -17.68
C GLU A 79 -6.32 4.54 -16.72
N GLN A 80 -5.75 5.61 -16.16
CA GLN A 80 -4.69 5.55 -15.17
C GLN A 80 -5.18 4.89 -13.87
N GLU A 81 -6.30 5.34 -13.32
CA GLU A 81 -6.93 4.75 -12.13
C GLU A 81 -7.22 3.26 -12.33
N LYS A 82 -7.73 2.88 -13.50
CA LYS A 82 -7.96 1.47 -13.85
C LYS A 82 -6.66 0.68 -13.90
N GLY A 83 -5.59 1.25 -14.47
CA GLY A 83 -4.26 0.66 -14.49
C GLY A 83 -3.71 0.43 -13.08
N ASP A 84 -3.83 1.43 -12.21
CA ASP A 84 -3.38 1.36 -10.82
C ASP A 84 -4.18 0.31 -10.02
N LEU A 85 -5.49 0.24 -10.23
CA LEU A 85 -6.34 -0.78 -9.60
C LEU A 85 -6.00 -2.19 -10.08
N ALA A 86 -5.74 -2.37 -11.39
CA ALA A 86 -5.34 -3.66 -11.94
C ALA A 86 -4.00 -4.13 -11.38
N ALA A 87 -3.00 -3.23 -11.28
CA ALA A 87 -1.70 -3.54 -10.69
C ALA A 87 -1.83 -3.93 -9.20
N LYS A 88 -2.66 -3.21 -8.42
CA LYS A 88 -2.95 -3.55 -7.01
C LYS A 88 -3.66 -4.91 -6.87
N ALA A 89 -4.58 -5.22 -7.78
CA ALA A 89 -5.28 -6.50 -7.79
C ALA A 89 -4.33 -7.66 -8.12
N GLU A 90 -3.45 -7.48 -9.10
CA GLU A 90 -2.43 -8.48 -9.44
C GLU A 90 -1.48 -8.74 -8.27
N MET A 91 -0.98 -7.68 -7.64
CA MET A 91 -0.13 -7.78 -6.44
C MET A 91 -0.85 -8.52 -5.31
N SER A 92 -2.13 -8.22 -5.08
CA SER A 92 -2.95 -8.88 -4.07
C SER A 92 -3.14 -10.38 -4.35
N SER A 93 -3.41 -10.74 -5.60
CA SER A 93 -3.52 -12.13 -6.03
C SER A 93 -2.21 -12.90 -5.81
N ARG A 94 -1.06 -12.30 -6.16
CA ARG A 94 0.25 -12.91 -5.93
C ARG A 94 0.51 -13.14 -4.43
N LEU A 95 0.19 -12.16 -3.60
CA LEU A 95 0.33 -12.27 -2.14
C LEU A 95 -0.56 -13.37 -1.57
N ALA A 96 -1.81 -13.49 -2.05
CA ALA A 96 -2.72 -14.55 -1.62
C ALA A 96 -2.18 -15.95 -1.95
N SER A 97 -1.64 -16.16 -3.16
CA SER A 97 -1.00 -17.43 -3.52
C SER A 97 0.23 -17.72 -2.67
N ILE A 98 1.06 -16.72 -2.37
CA ILE A 98 2.18 -16.86 -1.43
C ILE A 98 1.66 -17.24 -0.05
N GLY A 99 0.53 -16.69 0.40
CA GLY A 99 -0.06 -16.96 1.72
C GLY A 99 -0.57 -18.38 1.86
N GLU A 100 -1.18 -18.92 0.81
CA GLU A 100 -1.61 -20.31 0.76
C GLU A 100 -0.42 -21.27 0.82
N MET A 101 0.62 -21.04 0.02
CA MET A 101 1.84 -21.86 0.06
C MET A 101 2.59 -21.71 1.40
N ALA A 102 2.67 -20.49 1.92
CA ALA A 102 3.32 -20.21 3.19
C ALA A 102 2.61 -20.94 4.34
N ALA A 103 1.28 -21.08 4.32
CA ALA A 103 0.53 -21.82 5.34
C ALA A 103 0.98 -23.27 5.47
N GLY A 104 1.15 -23.97 4.34
CA GLY A 104 1.68 -25.33 4.32
C GLY A 104 3.13 -25.40 4.83
N ILE A 105 4.00 -24.55 4.28
CA ILE A 105 5.42 -24.48 4.67
C ILE A 105 5.57 -24.15 6.16
N ALA A 106 4.75 -23.24 6.69
CA ALA A 106 4.81 -22.84 8.08
C ALA A 106 4.44 -23.97 9.04
N HIS A 107 3.46 -24.81 8.69
CA HIS A 107 3.17 -26.00 9.47
C HIS A 107 4.37 -26.96 9.48
N GLU A 108 4.99 -27.18 8.33
CA GLU A 108 6.16 -28.07 8.22
C GLU A 108 7.41 -27.53 8.94
N ILE A 109 7.60 -26.21 8.99
CA ILE A 109 8.72 -25.58 9.72
C ILE A 109 8.44 -25.53 11.23
N ASN A 110 7.21 -25.22 11.64
CA ASN A 110 6.88 -25.12 13.08
C ASN A 110 6.97 -26.47 13.78
N ASN A 111 6.74 -27.58 13.09
CA ASN A 111 6.84 -28.93 13.67
C ASN A 111 8.24 -29.25 14.25
N PRO A 112 9.34 -29.20 13.48
CA PRO A 112 10.68 -29.43 14.01
C PRO A 112 11.09 -28.36 15.03
N LEU A 113 10.70 -27.09 14.85
CA LEU A 113 11.01 -26.02 15.81
C LEU A 113 10.34 -26.24 17.16
N THR A 114 9.09 -26.72 17.16
CA THR A 114 8.37 -27.08 18.40
C THR A 114 9.09 -28.19 19.13
N SER A 115 9.56 -29.21 18.39
CA SER A 115 10.37 -30.29 18.97
C SER A 115 11.69 -29.77 19.55
N VAL A 116 12.42 -28.90 18.83
CA VAL A 116 13.66 -28.28 19.32
C VAL A 116 13.41 -27.51 20.62
N VAL A 117 12.41 -26.62 20.65
CA VAL A 117 12.06 -25.86 21.86
C VAL A 117 11.65 -26.80 23.00
N GLY A 118 10.88 -27.84 22.69
CA GLY A 118 10.42 -28.83 23.66
C GLY A 118 11.57 -29.61 24.31
N PHE A 119 12.44 -30.21 23.50
CA PHE A 119 13.58 -30.98 23.98
C PHE A 119 14.61 -30.11 24.70
N SER A 120 14.92 -28.91 24.18
CA SER A 120 15.83 -27.99 24.87
C SER A 120 15.30 -27.63 26.25
N ARG A 121 14.00 -27.35 26.39
CA ARG A 121 13.36 -27.09 27.69
C ARG A 121 13.39 -28.29 28.63
N LEU A 122 13.22 -29.51 28.12
CA LEU A 122 13.33 -30.72 28.93
C LEU A 122 14.76 -30.96 29.42
N LEU A 123 15.77 -30.69 28.59
CA LEU A 123 17.18 -30.80 28.97
C LEU A 123 17.59 -29.74 29.99
N MET A 124 17.11 -28.51 29.86
CA MET A 124 17.34 -27.44 30.84
C MET A 124 16.75 -27.71 32.23
N ARG A 125 15.84 -28.68 32.38
CA ARG A 125 15.32 -29.11 33.69
C ARG A 125 16.22 -30.11 34.40
N LYS A 126 17.20 -30.68 33.71
CA LYS A 126 18.18 -31.61 34.30
C LYS A 126 19.33 -30.82 34.92
N GLU A 127 20.05 -31.47 35.82
CA GLU A 127 21.32 -30.95 36.32
C GLU A 127 22.37 -31.10 35.21
N ILE A 128 22.73 -29.98 34.58
CA ILE A 128 23.69 -29.90 33.48
C ILE A 128 24.70 -28.77 33.77
N PRO A 129 25.93 -28.88 33.24
CA PRO A 129 26.91 -27.80 33.27
C PRO A 129 26.36 -26.47 32.71
N GLU A 130 26.79 -25.34 33.30
CA GLU A 130 26.24 -24.02 32.96
C GLU A 130 26.59 -23.58 31.52
N ASP A 131 27.69 -24.06 30.96
CA ASP A 131 28.06 -23.86 29.55
C ASP A 131 27.06 -24.54 28.60
N ILE A 132 26.68 -25.80 28.88
CA ILE A 132 25.66 -26.51 28.10
C ILE A 132 24.29 -25.84 28.23
N LYS A 133 23.98 -25.31 29.40
CA LYS A 133 22.73 -24.59 29.64
C LYS A 133 22.67 -23.29 28.82
N ALA A 134 23.77 -22.54 28.76
CA ALA A 134 23.87 -21.36 27.90
C ALA A 134 23.69 -21.71 26.40
N ASP A 135 24.28 -22.82 25.94
CA ASP A 135 24.08 -23.29 24.57
C ASP A 135 22.62 -23.67 24.29
N LEU A 136 21.94 -24.32 25.25
CA LEU A 136 20.52 -24.67 25.13
C LEU A 136 19.60 -23.45 25.10
N GLU A 137 19.94 -22.37 25.81
CA GLU A 137 19.22 -21.09 25.73
C GLU A 137 19.35 -20.48 24.33
N ILE A 138 20.56 -20.44 23.76
CA ILE A 138 20.80 -19.94 22.40
C ILE A 138 20.00 -20.74 21.37
N ILE A 139 20.00 -22.08 21.47
CA ILE A 139 19.22 -22.96 20.58
C ILE A 139 17.72 -22.66 20.70
N THR A 140 17.23 -22.55 21.94
CA THR A 140 15.82 -22.30 22.23
C THR A 140 15.36 -20.96 21.65
N ASP A 141 16.16 -19.91 21.84
CA ASP A 141 15.83 -18.57 21.36
C ASP A 141 15.94 -18.46 19.83
N GLY A 142 16.91 -19.14 19.22
CA GLY A 142 17.00 -19.27 17.76
C GLY A 142 15.76 -19.95 17.16
N ALA A 143 15.27 -21.01 17.79
CA ALA A 143 14.07 -21.72 17.33
C ALA A 143 12.79 -20.88 17.49
N LYS A 144 12.65 -20.17 18.62
CA LYS A 144 11.54 -19.21 18.81
C LYS A 144 11.56 -18.10 17.77
N ARG A 145 12.73 -17.48 17.55
CA ARG A 145 12.89 -16.39 16.56
C ARG A 145 12.52 -16.86 15.16
N THR A 146 12.91 -18.07 14.77
CA THR A 146 12.53 -18.65 13.48
C THR A 146 11.00 -18.83 13.38
N SER A 147 10.36 -19.33 14.43
CA SER A 147 8.90 -19.49 14.48
C SER A 147 8.17 -18.15 14.35
N GLU A 148 8.70 -17.09 14.96
CA GLU A 148 8.16 -15.73 14.83
C GLU A 148 8.30 -15.18 13.41
N ILE A 149 9.44 -15.39 12.75
CA ILE A 149 9.65 -14.96 11.35
C ILE A 149 8.63 -15.63 10.43
N VAL A 150 8.42 -16.94 10.58
CA VAL A 150 7.43 -17.70 9.81
C VAL A 150 6.02 -17.17 10.06
N ARG A 151 5.66 -16.90 11.33
CA ARG A 151 4.35 -16.34 11.69
C ARG A 151 4.12 -14.94 11.08
N ARG A 152 5.15 -14.08 11.05
CA ARG A 152 5.08 -12.76 10.42
C ARG A 152 4.89 -12.87 8.91
N LEU A 153 5.60 -13.79 8.26
CA LEU A 153 5.44 -14.06 6.82
C LEU A 153 4.02 -14.53 6.48
N LEU A 154 3.47 -15.45 7.27
CA LEU A 154 2.08 -15.90 7.13
C LEU A 154 1.07 -14.78 7.29
N THR A 155 1.27 -13.91 8.28
CA THR A 155 0.37 -12.79 8.56
C THR A 155 0.38 -11.79 7.42
N PHE A 156 1.54 -11.54 6.82
CA PHE A 156 1.68 -10.67 5.65
C PHE A 156 0.99 -11.26 4.40
N ALA A 157 1.10 -12.57 4.21
CA ALA A 157 0.62 -13.24 3.01
C ALA A 157 -0.86 -13.64 3.08
N ARG A 158 -1.42 -13.84 4.29
CA ARG A 158 -2.86 -14.05 4.48
C ARG A 158 -3.64 -12.74 4.29
N GLN A 159 -4.21 -12.55 3.11
CA GLN A 159 -5.37 -11.69 2.93
C GLN A 159 -6.62 -12.41 3.46
N LEU A 160 -6.85 -12.42 4.78
CA LEU A 160 -8.19 -12.78 5.28
C LEU A 160 -9.19 -11.75 4.72
N LYS A 161 -10.34 -12.22 4.21
CA LYS A 161 -11.48 -11.33 3.97
C LYS A 161 -11.76 -10.63 5.29
N PRO A 162 -11.70 -9.28 5.36
CA PRO A 162 -11.90 -8.58 6.62
C PRO A 162 -13.31 -8.87 7.13
N GLU A 163 -13.43 -9.46 8.32
CA GLU A 163 -14.71 -9.60 8.99
C GLU A 163 -15.00 -8.30 9.73
N ARG A 164 -15.59 -7.34 9.00
CA ARG A 164 -15.95 -6.06 9.57
C ARG A 164 -17.14 -6.22 10.50
N THR A 165 -16.97 -5.79 11.73
CA THR A 165 -18.01 -5.73 12.75
C THR A 165 -17.99 -4.36 13.42
N GLU A 166 -19.03 -4.09 14.19
CA GLU A 166 -19.09 -2.86 14.98
C GLU A 166 -18.18 -3.00 16.21
N LEU A 167 -17.18 -2.14 16.34
CA LEU A 167 -16.15 -2.23 17.38
C LEU A 167 -16.02 -0.96 18.22
N ASN A 168 -15.67 -1.16 19.49
CA ASN A 168 -15.22 -0.10 20.39
C ASN A 168 -13.69 -0.04 20.36
N ILE A 169 -13.14 1.05 19.82
CA ILE A 169 -11.69 1.19 19.61
C ILE A 169 -10.90 1.22 20.93
N ASN A 170 -11.44 1.89 21.97
CA ASN A 170 -10.78 1.98 23.27
C ASN A 170 -10.67 0.60 23.92
N LYS A 171 -11.74 -0.20 23.85
CA LYS A 171 -11.72 -1.58 24.33
C LYS A 171 -10.65 -2.39 23.60
N LEU A 172 -10.61 -2.30 22.28
CA LEU A 172 -9.63 -3.04 21.46
C LEU A 172 -8.18 -2.66 21.80
N VAL A 173 -7.91 -1.36 22.01
CA VAL A 173 -6.60 -0.85 22.43
C VAL A 173 -6.21 -1.42 23.79
N LEU A 174 -7.11 -1.35 24.79
CA LEU A 174 -6.85 -1.85 26.14
C LEU A 174 -6.61 -3.36 26.15
N ASP A 175 -7.45 -4.13 25.45
CA ASP A 175 -7.30 -5.58 25.31
C ASP A 175 -5.94 -5.93 24.68
N THR A 176 -5.50 -5.15 23.69
CA THR A 176 -4.20 -5.37 23.04
C THR A 176 -3.03 -5.02 23.95
N MET A 177 -3.12 -3.93 24.72
CA MET A 177 -2.09 -3.58 25.72
C MET A 177 -1.96 -4.66 26.79
N ALA A 178 -3.07 -5.27 27.22
CA ALA A 178 -3.07 -6.34 28.21
C ALA A 178 -2.26 -7.57 27.73
N LEU A 179 -2.25 -7.88 26.43
CA LEU A 179 -1.47 -8.99 25.86
C LEU A 179 0.05 -8.84 26.04
N ARG A 180 0.55 -7.61 26.24
CA ARG A 180 1.98 -7.30 26.37
C ARG A 180 2.36 -6.78 27.75
N ASN A 181 1.43 -6.79 28.70
CA ASN A 181 1.62 -6.16 30.00
C ASN A 181 2.82 -6.76 30.76
N TYR A 182 2.97 -8.08 30.70
CA TYR A 182 4.09 -8.76 31.36
C TYR A 182 5.44 -8.30 30.78
N GLU A 183 5.59 -8.31 29.45
CA GLU A 183 6.85 -7.90 28.82
C GLU A 183 7.15 -6.43 29.03
N MET A 184 6.14 -5.55 28.97
CA MET A 184 6.31 -4.12 29.25
C MET A 184 6.78 -3.87 30.69
N VAL A 185 6.19 -4.53 31.68
CA VAL A 185 6.63 -4.43 33.08
C VAL A 185 8.05 -4.97 33.25
N SER A 186 8.35 -6.14 32.68
CA SER A 186 9.69 -6.73 32.73
C SER A 186 10.75 -5.86 32.05
N GLY A 187 10.36 -5.08 31.03
CA GLY A 187 11.21 -4.15 30.31
C GLY A 187 11.34 -2.76 30.95
N ASN A 188 10.84 -2.56 32.18
CA ASN A 188 10.79 -1.26 32.86
C ASN A 188 10.08 -0.17 32.02
N ILE A 189 9.00 -0.54 31.34
CA ILE A 189 8.18 0.38 30.54
C ILE A 189 6.92 0.75 31.33
N ILE A 190 6.78 2.03 31.62
CA ILE A 190 5.58 2.59 32.28
C ILE A 190 4.53 2.86 31.21
N THR A 191 3.35 2.24 31.34
CA THR A 191 2.23 2.44 30.41
C THR A 191 1.22 3.45 30.96
N THR A 192 0.76 4.35 30.09
CA THR A 192 -0.29 5.33 30.40
C THR A 192 -1.29 5.40 29.25
N THR A 193 -2.55 5.64 29.56
CA THR A 193 -3.61 5.75 28.55
C THR A 193 -4.37 7.07 28.73
N ASP A 194 -4.70 7.70 27.62
CA ASP A 194 -5.50 8.93 27.52
C ASP A 194 -6.55 8.74 26.43
N LEU A 195 -7.61 8.00 26.76
CA LEU A 195 -8.60 7.54 25.79
C LEU A 195 -9.87 8.38 25.89
N ALA A 196 -10.30 8.99 24.78
CA ALA A 196 -11.53 9.78 24.76
C ALA A 196 -12.78 8.93 25.07
N GLU A 197 -13.62 9.38 26.00
CA GLU A 197 -14.77 8.61 26.50
C GLU A 197 -15.87 8.34 25.47
N HIS A 198 -16.03 9.22 24.48
CA HIS A 198 -17.16 9.22 23.55
C HIS A 198 -16.74 9.09 22.08
N LEU A 199 -15.92 8.08 21.77
CA LEU A 199 -15.59 7.77 20.39
C LEU A 199 -16.72 7.00 19.70
N PRO A 200 -17.01 7.30 18.41
CA PRO A 200 -17.97 6.54 17.64
C PRO A 200 -17.50 5.10 17.50
N ARG A 201 -18.47 4.18 17.39
CA ARG A 201 -18.16 2.79 17.03
C ARG A 201 -17.66 2.73 15.60
N LEU A 202 -16.64 1.91 15.35
CA LEU A 202 -16.05 1.76 14.03
C LEU A 202 -16.55 0.48 13.37
N TRP A 203 -16.76 0.54 12.06
CA TRP A 203 -17.05 -0.64 11.25
C TRP A 203 -15.77 -1.15 10.59
N ALA A 204 -15.05 -2.01 11.30
CA ALA A 204 -13.76 -2.55 10.84
C ALA A 204 -13.52 -3.98 11.36
N ASP A 205 -12.45 -4.61 10.88
CA ASP A 205 -12.00 -5.91 11.36
C ASP A 205 -11.17 -5.73 12.63
N GLY A 206 -11.71 -6.19 13.77
CA GLY A 206 -11.07 -6.04 15.07
C GLY A 206 -9.74 -6.80 15.18
N GLY A 207 -9.62 -7.96 14.53
CA GLY A 207 -8.38 -8.74 14.53
C GLY A 207 -7.26 -8.04 13.76
N GLN A 208 -7.58 -7.43 12.60
CA GLN A 208 -6.62 -6.65 11.83
C GLN A 208 -6.15 -5.40 12.60
N LEU A 209 -7.08 -4.65 13.20
CA LEU A 209 -6.73 -3.48 14.00
C LEU A 209 -5.91 -3.85 15.25
N GLN A 210 -6.26 -4.94 15.94
CA GLN A 210 -5.47 -5.48 17.04
C GLN A 210 -4.04 -5.82 16.61
N GLN A 211 -3.86 -6.43 15.43
CA GLN A 211 -2.53 -6.73 14.90
C GLN A 211 -1.72 -5.46 14.61
N VAL A 212 -2.37 -4.41 14.08
CA VAL A 212 -1.73 -3.10 13.88
C VAL A 212 -1.26 -2.53 15.21
N PHE A 213 -2.13 -2.48 16.22
CA PHE A 213 -1.77 -1.97 17.54
C PHE A 213 -0.66 -2.79 18.20
N LEU A 214 -0.73 -4.11 18.12
CA LEU A 214 0.28 -5.01 18.65
C LEU A 214 1.66 -4.75 18.02
N ASN A 215 1.71 -4.58 16.70
CA ASN A 215 2.95 -4.27 15.99
C ASN A 215 3.53 -2.91 16.42
N LEU A 216 2.69 -1.89 16.59
CA LEU A 216 3.14 -0.57 17.07
C LEU A 216 3.69 -0.65 18.50
N ILE A 217 3.01 -1.37 19.39
CA ILE A 217 3.45 -1.57 20.79
C ILE A 217 4.79 -2.28 20.83
N ILE A 218 4.95 -3.40 20.09
CA ILE A 218 6.21 -4.15 20.03
C ILE A 218 7.35 -3.28 19.48
N ASN A 219 7.09 -2.49 18.45
CA ASN A 219 8.10 -1.60 17.88
C ASN A 219 8.52 -0.51 18.88
N ALA A 220 7.57 0.06 19.62
CA ALA A 220 7.86 1.04 20.66
C ALA A 220 8.65 0.41 21.82
N GLU A 221 8.26 -0.78 22.27
CA GLU A 221 8.96 -1.57 23.30
C GLU A 221 10.42 -1.79 22.92
N ASN A 222 10.66 -2.36 21.73
CA ASN A 222 12.00 -2.63 21.24
C ASN A 222 12.86 -1.36 21.14
N ALA A 223 12.29 -0.26 20.65
CA ALA A 223 12.99 1.01 20.54
C ALA A 223 13.39 1.58 21.92
N MET A 224 12.48 1.54 22.90
CA MET A 224 12.75 2.02 24.26
C MET A 224 13.81 1.17 24.97
N ILE A 225 13.71 -0.15 24.87
CA ILE A 225 14.68 -1.08 25.48
C ILE A 225 16.07 -0.88 24.86
N ALA A 226 16.16 -0.84 23.52
CA ALA A 226 17.43 -0.69 22.83
C ALA A 226 18.11 0.66 23.13
N ALA A 227 17.35 1.75 23.28
CA ALA A 227 17.90 3.07 23.52
C ALA A 227 18.28 3.32 25.00
N HIS A 228 17.45 2.86 25.94
CA HIS A 228 17.54 3.30 27.34
C HIS A 228 17.35 2.19 28.38
N GLY A 229 17.02 0.95 27.98
CA GLY A 229 16.71 -0.16 28.88
C GLY A 229 15.44 0.04 29.74
N LYS A 230 14.67 1.09 29.47
CA LYS A 230 13.41 1.48 30.13
C LYS A 230 12.64 2.48 29.27
N GLY A 231 11.38 2.76 29.59
CA GLY A 231 10.64 3.79 28.84
C GLY A 231 9.27 4.14 29.42
N LYS A 232 8.57 5.02 28.72
CA LYS A 232 7.16 5.36 28.98
C LYS A 232 6.38 5.26 27.68
N LEU A 233 5.39 4.37 27.64
CA LEU A 233 4.46 4.23 26.52
C LEU A 233 3.15 4.93 26.86
N GLN A 234 2.76 5.92 26.06
CA GLN A 234 1.46 6.58 26.19
C GLN A 234 0.61 6.25 24.95
N VAL A 235 -0.63 5.79 25.18
CA VAL A 235 -1.60 5.57 24.11
C VAL A 235 -2.74 6.56 24.28
N LYS A 236 -2.99 7.36 23.23
CA LYS A 236 -4.05 8.36 23.19
C LYS A 236 -5.07 8.04 22.10
N SER A 237 -6.35 8.27 22.36
CA SER A 237 -7.40 8.23 21.34
C SER A 237 -8.20 9.55 21.33
N GLU A 238 -8.45 10.08 20.14
CA GLU A 238 -9.22 11.31 19.94
C GLU A 238 -10.01 11.24 18.62
N MET A 239 -11.06 12.07 18.52
CA MET A 239 -11.83 12.18 17.29
C MET A 239 -11.07 13.07 16.30
N ALA A 240 -10.77 12.54 15.11
CA ALA A 240 -10.18 13.35 14.04
C ALA A 240 -11.25 14.32 13.51
N GLY A 241 -10.98 15.62 13.65
CA GLY A 241 -11.84 16.71 13.17
C GLY A 241 -11.74 16.95 11.67
#